data_AF-A0ABC8E8J4-F1
#
_entry.id   AF-A0ABC8E8J4-F1
#
_cell.length_a   1.000
_cell.length_b   1.000
_cell.length_c   1.000
_cell.angle_alpha   90.00
_cell.angle_beta   90.00
_cell.angle_gamma   90.00
#
_symmetry.space_group_name_H-M   'P 1'
#
loop_
_entity.id
_entity.type
_entity.pdbx_description
1 polymer ?
#
loop_
_entity_poly.entity_id
_entity_poly.type
_entity_poly.pdbx_seq_one_letter_code
_entity_poly.pdbx_strand_id
1 'polypeptide(L)'
;MSYNVCEGRVSHSGQQPEKIPMKDVLKNLPPLVDTVTVKVANVTKYDDHQVEIREADTNLLIWRAWDFEPDFEYNFKQQLQRFIKN
;
A
#
# COMPACT_ATOMS: atom_id res chain seq x y z
N MET A 1 -0.03 42.91 -21.14
CA MET A 1 -0.43 42.47 -22.50
C MET A 1 0.86 42.32 -23.30
N SER A 2 1.27 41.17 -23.85
CA SER A 2 0.56 39.95 -24.25
C SER A 2 1.56 38.78 -24.34
N TYR A 3 1.04 37.55 -24.37
CA TYR A 3 1.73 36.26 -24.26
C TYR A 3 2.58 35.90 -25.48
N ASN A 4 3.63 35.09 -25.26
CA ASN A 4 4.04 34.04 -26.20
C ASN A 4 4.34 32.76 -25.41
N VAL A 5 3.41 31.82 -25.49
CA VAL A 5 3.53 30.43 -25.02
C VAL A 5 3.98 29.62 -26.23
N CYS A 6 5.19 29.09 -26.21
CA CYS A 6 5.62 28.07 -27.18
C CYS A 6 6.40 26.95 -26.48
N GLU A 7 5.73 25.80 -26.46
CA GLU A 7 6.29 24.45 -26.56
C GLU A 7 7.28 23.96 -25.50
N GLY A 8 6.73 23.34 -24.46
CA GLY A 8 7.38 22.25 -23.75
C GLY A 8 6.50 21.01 -23.89
N ARG A 9 6.84 20.10 -24.82
CA ARG A 9 6.26 18.76 -24.87
C ARG A 9 6.35 18.14 -23.47
N VAL A 10 5.21 17.85 -22.85
CA VAL A 10 5.17 17.00 -21.65
C VAL A 10 5.57 15.60 -22.10
N SER A 11 6.87 15.32 -22.06
CA SER A 11 7.38 13.97 -22.16
C SER A 11 6.86 13.24 -20.94
N HIS A 12 5.81 12.43 -21.12
CA HIS A 12 5.42 11.42 -20.15
C HIS A 12 6.49 10.33 -20.18
N SER A 13 7.68 10.63 -19.63
CA SER A 13 8.58 9.59 -19.14
C SER A 13 7.94 9.04 -17.87
N GLY A 14 6.98 8.13 -18.06
CA GLY A 14 6.25 7.45 -17.00
C GLY A 14 7.13 6.49 -16.20
N GLN A 15 8.17 6.99 -15.56
CA GLN A 15 8.71 6.34 -14.38
C GLN A 15 7.74 6.67 -13.25
N GLN A 16 6.75 5.78 -13.06
CA GLN A 16 6.20 5.64 -11.72
C GLN A 16 7.40 5.43 -10.79
N PRO A 17 7.52 6.20 -9.69
CA PRO A 17 8.57 5.93 -8.71
C PRO A 17 8.51 4.44 -8.36
N GLU A 18 9.67 3.78 -8.34
CA GLU A 18 9.76 2.35 -8.05
C GLU A 18 8.96 2.04 -6.78
N LYS A 19 7.83 1.37 -6.95
CA LYS A 19 6.95 0.99 -5.84
C LYS A 19 7.72 0.01 -4.97
N ILE A 20 7.90 0.33 -3.70
CA ILE A 20 8.54 -0.59 -2.74
C ILE A 20 7.70 -1.89 -2.74
N PRO A 21 8.31 -3.06 -2.96
CA PRO A 21 7.57 -4.31 -2.98
C PRO A 21 6.84 -4.53 -1.66
N MET A 22 5.56 -4.91 -1.71
CA MET A 22 4.75 -5.06 -0.49
C MET A 22 5.36 -6.06 0.50
N LYS A 23 6.00 -7.12 -0.01
CA LYS A 23 6.78 -8.08 0.79
C LYS A 23 7.84 -7.41 1.68
N ASP A 24 8.48 -6.33 1.24
CA ASP A 24 9.52 -5.65 2.00
C ASP A 24 8.92 -4.65 2.98
N VAL A 25 7.77 -4.06 2.65
CA VAL A 25 6.96 -3.29 3.62
C VAL A 25 6.54 -4.20 4.78
N LEU A 26 6.00 -5.39 4.48
CA LEU A 26 5.51 -6.33 5.50
C LEU A 26 6.62 -6.83 6.43
N LYS A 27 7.86 -7.00 5.93
CA LYS A 27 9.02 -7.39 6.76
C LYS A 27 9.45 -6.30 7.74
N ASN A 28 9.21 -5.04 7.40
CA ASN A 28 9.63 -3.88 8.18
C ASN A 28 8.49 -3.27 9.00
N LEU A 29 7.38 -4.00 9.19
CA LEU A 29 6.31 -3.55 10.06
C LEU A 29 6.80 -3.45 11.50
N PRO A 30 6.32 -2.44 12.25
CA PRO A 30 6.51 -2.44 13.70
C PRO A 30 5.89 -3.70 14.32
N PRO A 31 6.37 -4.13 15.51
CA PRO A 31 5.74 -5.22 16.24
C PRO A 31 4.24 -4.96 16.42
N LEU A 32 3.43 -5.90 15.96
CA LEU A 32 1.97 -5.86 16.12
C LEU A 32 1.57 -6.64 17.37
N VAL A 33 0.38 -6.37 17.89
CA VAL A 33 -0.25 -7.23 18.89
C VAL A 33 -0.51 -8.60 18.29
N ASP A 34 -0.35 -9.64 19.11
CA ASP A 34 -0.44 -11.05 18.67
C ASP A 34 -1.86 -11.45 18.23
N THR A 35 -2.85 -10.57 18.41
CA THR A 35 -4.26 -10.78 18.03
C THR A 35 -4.54 -10.55 16.55
N VAL A 36 -3.58 -10.02 15.77
CA VAL A 36 -3.76 -9.80 14.33
C VAL A 36 -2.62 -10.37 13.49
N THR A 37 -2.95 -10.71 12.24
CA THR A 37 -1.99 -11.11 11.21
C THR A 37 -2.14 -10.21 10.00
N VAL A 38 -1.01 -9.90 9.34
CA VAL A 38 -0.97 -9.12 8.10
C VAL A 38 -0.31 -9.96 7.01
N LYS A 39 -0.95 -10.07 5.85
CA LYS A 39 -0.44 -10.89 4.74
C LYS A 39 -0.82 -10.34 3.38
N VAL A 40 -0.08 -10.75 2.36
CA VAL A 40 -0.51 -10.65 0.96
C VAL A 40 -1.44 -11.83 0.67
N ALA A 41 -2.68 -11.55 0.29
CA ALA A 41 -3.69 -12.57 0.00
C ALA A 41 -3.81 -12.91 -1.49
N ASN A 42 -3.44 -11.98 -2.38
CA ASN A 42 -3.44 -12.18 -3.82
C ASN A 42 -2.42 -11.26 -4.50
N VAL A 43 -1.93 -11.68 -5.66
CA VAL A 43 -1.03 -10.90 -6.51
C VAL A 43 -1.54 -10.95 -7.95
N THR A 44 -1.68 -9.79 -8.60
CA THR A 44 -2.10 -9.73 -10.01
C THR A 44 -0.94 -10.09 -10.94
N LYS A 45 -1.24 -10.29 -12.22
CA LYS A 45 -0.20 -10.43 -13.26
C LYS A 45 0.66 -9.18 -13.47
N TYR A 46 0.28 -8.04 -12.88
CA TYR A 46 1.00 -6.77 -12.93
C TYR A 46 1.78 -6.49 -11.63
N ASP A 47 1.91 -7.49 -10.75
CA ASP A 47 2.59 -7.37 -9.45
C ASP A 47 1.91 -6.40 -8.47
N ASP A 48 0.59 -6.22 -8.62
CA ASP A 48 -0.22 -5.55 -7.60
C ASP A 48 -0.57 -6.53 -6.50
N HIS A 49 -0.46 -6.10 -5.24
CA HIS A 49 -0.66 -6.95 -4.08
C HIS A 49 -1.96 -6.57 -3.37
N GLN A 50 -2.78 -7.57 -3.09
CA GLN A 50 -3.90 -7.43 -2.16
C GLN A 50 -3.42 -7.74 -0.75
N VAL A 51 -3.50 -6.76 0.13
CA VAL A 51 -3.09 -6.90 1.53
C VAL A 51 -4.31 -7.10 2.40
N GLU A 52 -4.20 -8.01 3.36
CA GLU A 52 -5.23 -8.27 4.36
C GLU A 52 -4.68 -8.14 5.78
N ILE A 53 -5.52 -7.59 6.66
CA ILE A 53 -5.37 -7.67 8.11
C ILE A 53 -6.49 -8.57 8.62
N ARG A 54 -6.14 -9.58 9.41
CA ARG A 54 -7.09 -10.57 9.96
C ARG A 54 -6.88 -10.78 11.44
N GLU A 55 -7.93 -11.15 12.15
CA GLU A 55 -7.80 -11.67 13.52
C GLU A 55 -7.02 -12.97 13.48
N ALA A 56 -6.02 -13.12 14.36
CA ALA A 56 -5.11 -14.26 14.35
C ALA A 56 -5.81 -15.58 14.65
N ASP A 57 -6.73 -15.60 15.62
CA ASP A 57 -7.34 -16.82 16.14
C ASP A 57 -8.47 -17.36 15.25
N THR A 58 -9.31 -16.46 14.73
CA THR A 58 -10.50 -16.84 13.95
C THR A 58 -10.28 -16.72 12.45
N ASN A 59 -9.18 -16.07 12.04
CA ASN A 59 -8.91 -15.69 10.65
C ASN A 59 -10.01 -14.78 10.04
N LEU A 60 -10.81 -14.11 10.88
CA LEU A 60 -11.82 -13.14 10.42
C LEU A 60 -11.15 -11.95 9.72
N LEU A 61 -11.75 -11.51 8.61
CA LEU A 61 -11.24 -10.39 7.84
C LEU A 61 -11.57 -9.07 8.56
N ILE A 62 -10.53 -8.33 8.93
CA ILE A 62 -10.66 -7.00 9.55
C ILE A 62 -10.59 -5.91 8.48
N TRP A 63 -9.61 -6.01 7.58
CA TRP A 63 -9.38 -5.03 6.53
C TRP A 63 -8.71 -5.63 5.30
N ARG A 64 -9.00 -5.08 4.13
CA ARG A 64 -8.43 -5.48 2.83
C ARG A 64 -8.37 -4.28 1.90
N ALA A 65 -7.28 -4.16 1.16
CA ALA A 65 -7.17 -3.25 0.02
C ALA A 65 -6.14 -3.74 -1.00
N TRP A 66 -6.21 -3.20 -2.22
CA TRP A 66 -5.15 -3.33 -3.21
C TRP A 66 -4.13 -2.20 -3.10
N ASP A 67 -2.85 -2.52 -3.31
CA ASP A 67 -1.76 -1.56 -3.17
C ASP A 67 -1.62 -0.53 -4.31
N PHE A 68 -2.40 -0.67 -5.39
CA PHE A 68 -2.56 0.37 -6.41
C PHE A 68 -3.63 1.42 -6.04
N GLU A 69 -4.41 1.20 -4.98
CA GLU A 69 -5.43 2.17 -4.56
C GLU A 69 -4.77 3.50 -4.14
N PRO A 70 -5.36 4.65 -4.53
CA PRO A 70 -4.70 5.96 -4.41
C PRO A 70 -4.32 6.35 -2.97
N ASP A 71 -5.07 5.88 -1.97
CA ASP A 71 -4.85 6.16 -0.55
C ASP A 71 -4.36 4.93 0.23
N PHE A 72 -3.88 3.89 -0.47
CA PHE A 72 -3.52 2.62 0.15
C PHE A 72 -2.54 2.80 1.32
N GLU A 73 -1.42 3.49 1.11
CA GLU A 73 -0.39 3.62 2.14
C GLU A 73 -0.90 4.35 3.38
N TYR A 74 -1.66 5.42 3.18
CA TYR A 74 -2.24 6.19 4.28
C TYR A 74 -3.22 5.33 5.07
N ASN A 75 -4.17 4.69 4.40
CA ASN A 75 -5.18 3.84 5.03
C ASN A 75 -4.54 2.64 5.72
N PHE A 76 -3.57 1.99 5.08
CA PHE A 76 -2.87 0.85 5.66
C PHE A 76 -2.14 1.23 6.96
N LYS A 77 -1.42 2.36 6.98
CA LYS A 77 -0.78 2.89 8.20
C LYS A 77 -1.80 3.17 9.30
N GLN A 78 -2.94 3.80 8.96
CA GLN A 78 -4.01 4.06 9.93
C GLN A 78 -4.59 2.76 10.51
N GLN A 79 -4.79 1.72 9.69
CA GLN A 79 -5.24 0.43 10.19
C GLN A 79 -4.20 -0.23 11.10
N LEU A 80 -2.92 -0.21 10.71
CA LEU A 80 -1.84 -0.80 11.52
C LEU A 80 -1.69 -0.12 12.87
N GLN A 81 -1.82 1.22 12.95
CA GLN A 81 -1.71 1.97 14.21
C GLN A 81 -2.64 1.47 15.31
N ARG A 82 -3.78 0.88 14.95
CA ARG A 82 -4.75 0.29 15.90
C ARG A 82 -4.23 -0.98 16.57
N PHE A 83 -3.15 -1.57 16.04
CA PHE A 83 -2.62 -2.87 16.42
C PHE A 83 -1.12 -2.86 16.71
N ILE A 84 -0.48 -1.69 16.75
CA ILE A 84 0.93 -1.59 17.15
C ILE A 84 1.03 -1.95 18.64
N LYS A 85 2.00 -2.80 18.98
CA LYS A 85 2.31 -3.15 20.37
C LYS A 85 2.99 -1.94 21.04
N ASN A 86 2.38 -1.43 22.11
CA ASN A 86 2.95 -0.36 22.94
C ASN A 86 4.17 -0.83 23.73
#